data_AF-A0A7C1BZP8-F1
#
_entry.id   AF-A0A7C1BZP8-F1
#
_cell.length_a   1.000
_cell.length_b   1.000
_cell.length_c   1.000
_cell.angle_alpha   90.00
_cell.angle_beta   90.00
_cell.angle_gamma   90.00
#
_symmetry.space_group_name_H-M   'P 1'
#
loop_
_entity.id
_entity.type
_entity.pdbx_description
1 polymer ?
#
loop_
_entity_poly.entity_id
_entity_poly.type
_entity_poly.pdbx_seq_one_letter_code
_entity_poly.pdbx_strand_id
1 'polypeptide(L)'
;MRTSIVGVGVLTGYTLSNDSATGNVKVTYRELWDISREVLDKIEDAEILESNESKGIIKAKIAEIDLTIKIDSIEKNEQRLRVAARKYFLPKPQYAQKIFFKIIKELE
;
A
#
# COMPACT_ATOMS: atom_id res chain seq x y z
N MET A 1 5.61 -17.87 -5.09
CA MET A 1 4.66 -16.72 -5.09
C MET A 1 3.29 -17.29 -4.73
N ARG A 2 2.66 -16.84 -3.64
CA ARG A 2 1.32 -17.29 -3.24
C ARG A 2 0.34 -16.19 -3.60
N THR A 3 -0.62 -16.51 -4.46
CA THR A 3 -1.74 -15.62 -4.80
C THR A 3 -2.88 -15.94 -3.85
N SER A 4 -3.43 -14.91 -3.19
CA SER A 4 -4.57 -15.07 -2.29
C SER A 4 -5.75 -14.32 -2.88
N ILE A 5 -6.83 -15.05 -3.16
CA ILE A 5 -8.09 -14.48 -3.61
C ILE A 5 -8.85 -14.07 -2.35
N VAL A 6 -8.87 -12.78 -2.04
CA VAL A 6 -9.78 -12.21 -1.05
C VAL A 6 -10.76 -11.36 -1.84
N GLY A 7 -11.98 -11.87 -1.99
CA GLY A 7 -13.07 -11.15 -2.64
C GLY A 7 -13.59 -10.05 -1.73
N VAL A 8 -12.89 -8.93 -1.71
CA VAL A 8 -13.38 -7.67 -1.14
C VAL A 8 -13.89 -6.85 -2.32
N GLY A 9 -15.08 -6.25 -2.28
CA GLY A 9 -15.71 -5.62 -3.45
C GLY A 9 -14.81 -4.64 -4.23
N VAL A 10 -13.87 -4.02 -3.52
CA VAL A 10 -12.87 -3.07 -4.06
C VAL A 10 -11.55 -3.72 -4.54
N LEU A 11 -11.21 -4.93 -4.10
CA LEU A 11 -9.95 -5.63 -4.41
C LEU A 11 -10.22 -6.84 -5.32
N THR A 12 -9.65 -6.85 -6.52
CA THR A 12 -9.85 -7.97 -7.47
C THR A 12 -8.95 -9.18 -7.18
N GLY A 13 -7.95 -8.99 -6.32
CA GLY A 13 -6.98 -9.99 -5.88
C GLY A 13 -5.66 -9.32 -5.52
N TYR A 14 -4.82 -10.01 -4.76
CA TYR A 14 -3.48 -9.51 -4.46
C TYR A 14 -2.46 -10.64 -4.46
N THR A 15 -1.19 -10.24 -4.61
CA THR A 15 -0.04 -11.12 -4.51
C THR A 15 0.92 -10.64 -3.45
N LEU A 16 1.48 -11.59 -2.70
CA LEU A 16 2.59 -11.37 -1.79
C LEU A 16 3.91 -11.84 -2.43
N SER A 17 4.84 -10.91 -2.63
CA SER A 17 6.21 -11.18 -3.06
C SER A 17 7.17 -11.23 -1.85
N ASN A 18 8.46 -11.44 -2.10
CA ASN A 18 9.49 -11.43 -1.05
C ASN A 18 9.59 -10.09 -0.30
N ASP A 19 9.17 -8.97 -0.89
CA ASP A 19 9.34 -7.65 -0.32
C ASP A 19 8.10 -6.75 -0.31
N SER A 20 7.00 -7.19 -0.93
CA SER A 20 5.83 -6.34 -1.11
C SER A 20 4.51 -7.11 -1.23
N ALA A 21 3.43 -6.44 -0.88
CA ALA A 21 2.07 -6.83 -1.23
C ALA A 21 1.60 -5.95 -2.40
N THR A 22 1.06 -6.55 -3.45
CA THR A 22 0.60 -5.84 -4.65
C THR A 22 -0.79 -6.33 -5.05
N GLY A 23 -1.72 -5.42 -5.36
CA GLY A 23 -3.04 -5.76 -5.85
C GLY A 23 -3.66 -4.65 -6.69
N ASN A 24 -4.67 -5.01 -7.48
CA ASN A 24 -5.47 -4.05 -8.24
C ASN A 24 -6.71 -3.66 -7.42
N VAL A 25 -6.97 -2.37 -7.34
CA VAL A 25 -8.00 -1.76 -6.48
C VAL A 25 -8.94 -0.93 -7.35
N LYS A 26 -10.24 -1.19 -7.26
CA LYS A 26 -11.30 -0.58 -8.10
C LYS A 26 -11.77 0.78 -7.56
N VAL A 27 -10.86 1.75 -7.49
CA VAL A 27 -11.11 3.12 -7.02
C VAL A 27 -10.41 4.14 -7.91
N THR A 28 -10.70 5.41 -7.70
CA THR A 28 -9.96 6.48 -8.38
C THR A 28 -8.55 6.63 -7.79
N TYR A 29 -7.61 7.18 -8.58
CA TYR A 29 -6.27 7.51 -8.09
C TYR A 29 -6.30 8.40 -6.85
N ARG A 30 -7.13 9.46 -6.88
CA ARG A 30 -7.21 10.46 -5.80
C ARG A 30 -7.67 9.83 -4.49
N GLU A 31 -8.69 8.98 -4.55
CA GLU A 31 -9.24 8.27 -3.41
C GLU A 31 -8.20 7.33 -2.78
N LEU A 32 -7.52 6.51 -3.59
CA LEU A 32 -6.48 5.61 -3.09
C LEU A 32 -5.30 6.38 -2.49
N TRP A 33 -4.93 7.52 -3.08
CA TRP A 33 -3.88 8.39 -2.57
C TRP A 33 -4.24 8.96 -1.20
N ASP A 34 -5.44 9.52 -1.07
CA ASP A 34 -5.90 10.14 0.18
C ASP A 34 -6.01 9.11 1.30
N ILE A 35 -6.62 7.97 1.04
CA ILE A 35 -6.76 6.89 2.03
C ILE A 35 -5.40 6.30 2.41
N SER A 36 -4.47 6.17 1.45
CA SER A 36 -3.11 5.70 1.77
C SER A 36 -2.39 6.65 2.73
N ARG A 37 -2.58 7.96 2.59
CA ARG A 37 -2.05 8.95 3.52
C ARG A 37 -2.74 8.90 4.87
N GLU A 38 -4.07 8.86 4.88
CA GLU A 38 -4.87 8.80 6.10
C GLU A 38 -4.53 7.57 6.96
N VAL A 39 -4.32 6.42 6.33
CA VAL A 39 -3.89 5.20 7.04
C VAL A 39 -2.52 5.38 7.70
N LEU A 40 -1.60 6.11 7.07
CA LEU A 40 -0.31 6.42 7.68
C LEU A 40 -0.47 7.41 8.84
N ASP A 41 -1.28 8.46 8.66
CA ASP A 41 -1.53 9.47 9.70
C ASP A 41 -2.22 8.87 10.95
N LYS A 42 -2.98 7.77 10.78
CA LYS A 42 -3.60 7.01 11.88
C LYS A 42 -2.66 6.03 12.60
N ILE A 43 -1.46 5.78 12.07
CA ILE A 43 -0.50 4.86 12.70
C ILE A 43 0.38 5.66 13.66
N GLU A 44 0.36 5.27 14.93
CA GLU A 44 1.30 5.78 15.93
C GLU A 44 2.74 5.51 15.49
N ASP A 45 3.62 6.50 15.65
CA ASP A 45 5.02 6.50 15.22
C ASP A 45 5.26 6.41 13.70
N ALA A 46 4.26 6.71 12.87
CA ALA A 46 4.46 6.88 11.44
C ALA A 46 4.98 8.29 11.12
N GLU A 47 6.07 8.35 10.37
CA GLU A 47 6.67 9.57 9.84
C GLU A 47 6.67 9.50 8.31
N ILE A 48 5.96 10.41 7.63
CA ILE A 48 6.01 10.51 6.17
C ILE A 48 7.29 11.27 5.78
N LEU A 49 8.20 10.57 5.11
CA LEU A 49 9.49 11.11 4.67
C LEU A 49 9.41 11.77 3.28
N GLU A 50 8.59 11.22 2.41
CA GLU A 50 8.39 11.72 1.04
C GLU A 50 6.95 11.45 0.61
N SER A 51 6.30 12.46 0.03
CA SER A 51 5.00 12.32 -0.61
C SER A 51 5.05 12.99 -1.98
N ASN A 52 5.07 12.18 -3.03
CA ASN A 52 5.13 12.64 -4.41
C ASN A 52 3.88 12.15 -5.17
N GLU A 53 2.84 12.97 -5.15
CA GLU A 53 1.54 12.64 -5.75
C GLU A 53 1.62 12.48 -7.27
N SER A 54 2.48 13.22 -7.98
CA SER A 54 2.59 13.05 -9.44
C SER A 54 3.29 11.75 -9.83
N LYS A 55 4.09 11.16 -8.93
CA LYS A 55 4.76 9.87 -9.13
C LYS A 55 4.05 8.69 -8.47
N GLY A 56 2.98 8.93 -7.71
CA GLY A 56 2.29 7.90 -6.94
C GLY A 56 3.19 7.23 -5.90
N ILE A 57 4.09 7.98 -5.26
CA ILE A 57 5.02 7.44 -4.26
C ILE A 57 4.81 8.13 -2.92
N ILE A 58 4.62 7.31 -1.88
CA ILE A 58 4.68 7.74 -0.48
C ILE A 58 5.76 6.90 0.21
N LYS A 59 6.77 7.54 0.78
CA LYS A 59 7.76 6.91 1.64
C LYS A 59 7.48 7.32 3.07
N ALA A 60 7.42 6.34 3.96
CA ALA A 60 7.23 6.57 5.36
C ALA A 60 8.15 5.68 6.18
N LYS A 61 8.36 6.04 7.43
CA LYS A 61 9.07 5.25 8.42
C LYS A 61 8.11 5.00 9.58
N ILE A 62 7.99 3.75 10.00
CA ILE A 62 7.20 3.36 11.17
C ILE A 62 8.15 2.63 12.12
N ALA A 63 8.53 3.30 13.21
CA ALA A 63 9.64 2.89 14.07
C ALA A 63 10.93 2.61 13.26
N GLU A 64 11.37 1.36 13.16
CA GLU A 64 12.59 0.97 12.41
C GLU A 64 12.27 0.38 11.01
N ILE A 65 11.04 0.50 10.54
CA ILE A 65 10.58 -0.08 9.27
C ILE A 65 10.41 1.03 8.24
N ASP A 66 11.19 0.95 7.16
CA ASP A 66 11.01 1.75 5.96
C ASP A 66 9.85 1.18 5.15
N LEU A 67 8.87 2.02 4.86
CA LEU A 67 7.69 1.70 4.08
C LEU A 67 7.70 2.50 2.78
N THR A 68 7.34 1.84 1.68
CA THR A 68 7.06 2.51 0.40
C THR A 68 5.71 2.07 -0.12
N ILE A 69 4.80 3.02 -0.27
CA ILE A 69 3.53 2.85 -0.97
C ILE A 69 3.73 3.39 -2.38
N LYS A 70 3.38 2.58 -3.38
CA LYS A 70 3.37 2.96 -4.78
C LYS A 70 1.99 2.73 -5.37
N ILE A 71 1.49 3.73 -6.10
CA ILE A 71 0.23 3.68 -6.83
C ILE A 71 0.55 3.89 -8.31
N ASP A 72 0.23 2.89 -9.14
CA ASP A 72 0.31 2.99 -10.59
C ASP A 72 -1.11 3.01 -11.17
N SER A 73 -1.48 4.03 -11.95
CA SER A 73 -2.79 4.06 -12.61
C SER A 73 -2.89 3.05 -13.73
N ILE A 74 -3.95 2.25 -13.71
CA ILE A 74 -4.28 1.30 -14.78
C ILE A 74 -5.38 1.91 -15.65
N GLU A 75 -6.50 2.27 -15.02
CA GLU A 75 -7.65 2.91 -15.64
C GLU A 75 -8.21 4.02 -14.72
N LYS A 76 -9.21 4.75 -15.19
CA LYS A 76 -9.84 5.84 -14.41
C LYS A 76 -10.30 5.39 -13.02
N ASN A 77 -10.84 4.18 -12.91
CA ASN A 77 -11.40 3.61 -11.69
C ASN A 77 -10.69 2.30 -11.28
N GLU A 78 -9.47 2.06 -11.75
CA GLU A 78 -8.66 0.93 -11.31
C GLU A 78 -7.19 1.34 -11.17
N GLN A 79 -6.62 1.10 -9.99
CA GLN A 79 -5.24 1.43 -9.66
C GLN A 79 -4.50 0.19 -9.17
N ARG A 80 -3.20 0.12 -9.42
CA ARG A 80 -2.34 -0.87 -8.79
C ARG A 80 -1.75 -0.29 -7.52
N LEU A 81 -2.12 -0.86 -6.38
CA LEU A 81 -1.51 -0.59 -5.09
C LEU A 81 -0.36 -1.57 -4.86
N ARG A 82 0.84 -1.05 -4.61
CA ARG A 82 1.99 -1.82 -4.12
C ARG A 82 2.48 -1.23 -2.82
N VAL A 83 2.61 -2.06 -1.80
CA VAL A 83 3.20 -1.70 -0.51
C VAL A 83 4.44 -2.55 -0.30
N ALA A 84 5.58 -1.92 -0.05
CA ALA A 84 6.84 -2.58 0.27
C ALA A 84 7.33 -2.15 1.66
N ALA A 85 7.93 -3.07 2.41
CA ALA A 85 8.43 -2.80 3.75
C ALA A 85 9.80 -3.45 3.97
N ARG A 86 10.73 -2.71 4.57
CA ARG A 86 12.09 -3.17 4.88
C ARG A 86 12.52 -2.69 6.27
N LYS A 87 13.33 -3.49 6.97
CA LYS A 87 14.03 -3.07 8.19
C LYS A 87 15.50 -3.32 7.98
N TYR A 88 16.33 -2.27 7.97
CA TYR A 88 17.77 -2.38 7.67
C TYR A 88 18.04 -3.18 6.38
N PHE A 89 17.37 -2.82 5.29
CA PHE A 89 17.38 -3.51 3.98
C PHE A 89 16.75 -4.91 3.93
N LEU A 90 16.44 -5.53 5.07
CA LEU A 90 15.79 -6.84 5.10
C LEU A 90 14.29 -6.71 4.76
N PRO A 91 13.80 -7.42 3.73
CA PRO A 91 12.37 -7.42 3.39
C PRO A 91 11.48 -7.87 4.56
N LYS A 92 10.35 -7.17 4.73
CA LYS A 92 9.30 -7.48 5.71
C LYS A 92 7.95 -7.66 5.02
N PRO A 93 7.77 -8.70 4.19
CA PRO A 93 6.57 -8.86 3.37
C PRO A 93 5.28 -8.98 4.21
N GLN A 94 5.35 -9.57 5.40
CA GLN A 94 4.21 -9.65 6.32
C GLN A 94 3.78 -8.27 6.84
N TYR A 95 4.73 -7.36 7.05
CA TYR A 95 4.42 -5.99 7.44
C TYR A 95 3.84 -5.20 6.26
N ALA A 96 4.42 -5.37 5.06
CA ALA A 96 3.88 -4.80 3.84
C ALA A 96 2.43 -5.23 3.59
N GLN A 97 2.14 -6.52 3.78
CA GLN A 97 0.79 -7.09 3.67
C GLN A 97 -0.16 -6.51 4.72
N LYS A 98 0.29 -6.35 5.97
CA LYS A 98 -0.51 -5.73 7.04
C LYS A 98 -0.92 -4.30 6.66
N ILE A 99 0.01 -3.50 6.16
CA ILE A 99 -0.30 -2.12 5.74
C ILE A 99 -1.19 -2.11 4.51
N PHE A 100 -0.91 -2.97 3.52
CA PHE A 100 -1.77 -3.15 2.35
C PHE A 100 -3.23 -3.40 2.76
N PHE A 101 -3.48 -4.35 3.67
CA PHE A 101 -4.84 -4.63 4.12
C PHE A 101 -5.46 -3.52 4.97
N LYS A 102 -4.67 -2.73 5.71
CA LYS A 102 -5.19 -1.54 6.38
C LYS A 102 -5.74 -0.52 5.38
N ILE A 103 -5.03 -0.30 4.28
CA ILE A 103 -5.48 0.58 3.18
C ILE A 103 -6.75 0.02 2.54
N ILE A 104 -6.78 -1.27 2.21
CA ILE A 104 -7.97 -1.89 1.59
C ILE A 104 -9.19 -1.81 2.51
N LYS A 105 -9.01 -2.01 3.82
CA LYS A 105 -10.11 -1.94 4.79
C LYS A 105 -10.69 -0.53 4.94
N GLU A 106 -9.87 0.51 4.77
CA GLU A 106 -10.33 1.90 4.88
C GLU A 106 -11.04 2.38 3.60
N LEU A 107 -11.00 1.60 2.52
CA LEU A 107 -11.75 1.85 1.28
C LEU A 107 -13.15 1.19 1.28
N GLU A 108 -13.49 0.43 2.32
CA GLU A 108 -14.84 -0.14 2.52
C GLU A 108 -15.77 0.84 3.23
#